data_AF-A0AAE4IY36-F1
#
_entry.id   AF-A0AAE4IY36-F1
#
_cell.length_a   1.000
_cell.length_b   1.000
_cell.length_c   1.000
_cell.angle_alpha   90.00
_cell.angle_beta   90.00
_cell.angle_gamma   90.00
#
_symmetry.space_group_name_H-M   'P 1'
#
loop_
_entity.id
_entity.type
_entity.pdbx_description
1 polymer ?
#
loop_
_entity_poly.entity_id
_entity_poly.type
_entity_poly.pdbx_seq_one_letter_code
_entity_poly.pdbx_strand_id
1 'polypeptide(L)' 'MVIEPGEVQSIPTEIGKPHKICPNRAVEFVFTLNDGSKIKGIAPAGEDLEFTNNGDIVDIKINIYEAPSGPRLVD' A
#
# COMPACT_ATOMS: atom_id res chain seq x y z
N MET A 1 6.57 5.17 9.47
CA MET A 1 6.51 3.69 9.49
C MET A 1 7.42 3.20 8.39
N VAL A 2 8.32 2.25 8.66
CA VAL A 2 9.20 1.63 7.66
C VAL A 2 8.63 0.24 7.38
N ILE A 3 8.36 -0.08 6.12
CA ILE A 3 7.83 -1.38 5.69
C ILE A 3 8.93 -2.05 4.87
N GLU A 4 9.25 -3.31 5.17
CA GLU A 4 10.31 -4.04 4.49
C GLU A 4 9.82 -4.70 3.18
N PRO A 5 10.72 -5.04 2.24
CA PRO A 5 10.33 -5.73 1.01
C PRO A 5 9.74 -7.10 1.31
N GLY A 6 8.67 -7.47 0.60
CA GLY A 6 7.96 -8.73 0.86
C GLY A 6 7.08 -8.72 2.13
N GLU A 7 7.09 -7.65 2.91
CA GLU A 7 6.18 -7.47 4.03
C GLU A 7 4.80 -7.03 3.51
N VAL A 8 3.76 -7.77 3.89
CA VAL A 8 2.37 -7.36 3.68
C VAL A 8 1.89 -6.76 4.98
N GLN A 9 1.59 -5.46 4.96
CA GLN A 9 1.08 -4.78 6.12
C GLN A 9 -0.41 -4.50 5.96
N SER A 10 -1.19 -4.87 6.98
CA SER A 10 -2.59 -4.47 7.11
C SER A 10 -2.67 -3.29 8.06
N ILE A 11 -3.33 -2.22 7.61
CA ILE A 11 -3.53 -1.00 8.41
C ILE A 11 -4.99 -0.98 8.88
N PRO A 12 -5.26 -0.88 10.20
CA PRO A 12 -6.61 -0.75 10.68
C PRO A 12 -7.24 0.56 10.19
N THR A 13 -8.30 0.45 9.39
CA THR A 13 -8.98 1.59 8.78
C THR A 13 -10.06 2.15 9.68
N GLU A 14 -9.66 3.03 10.61
CA GLU A 14 -10.64 3.80 11.38
C GLU A 14 -11.48 4.70 10.47
N ILE A 15 -12.81 4.68 10.65
CA ILE A 15 -13.75 5.49 9.87
C ILE A 15 -13.55 6.97 10.22
N GLY A 16 -13.51 7.82 9.20
CA GLY A 16 -13.46 9.28 9.33
C GLY A 16 -12.11 9.86 9.71
N LYS A 17 -11.07 9.03 9.89
CA LYS A 17 -9.71 9.51 10.11
C LYS A 17 -8.88 9.45 8.83
N PRO A 18 -8.10 10.50 8.52
CA PRO A 18 -7.15 10.46 7.43
C PRO A 18 -6.01 9.51 7.80
N HIS A 19 -5.65 8.66 6.85
CA HIS A 19 -4.49 7.79 6.91
C HIS A 19 -3.47 8.29 5.91
N LYS A 20 -2.22 8.42 6.35
CA LYS A 20 -1.11 8.88 5.52
C LYS A 20 0.04 7.89 5.61
N ILE A 21 0.47 7.38 4.45
CA ILE A 21 1.63 6.51 4.33
C ILE A 21 2.61 7.17 3.36
N CYS A 22 3.86 7.26 3.78
CA CYS A 22 4.96 7.80 2.98
C CYS A 22 5.97 6.68 2.74
N PRO A 23 5.73 5.77 1.78
CA PRO A 23 6.67 4.72 1.45
C PRO A 23 7.92 5.33 0.80
N ASN A 24 9.10 4.88 1.22
CA ASN A 24 10.38 5.25 0.59
C ASN A 24 10.70 4.39 -0.65
N ARG A 25 9.76 3.56 -1.08
CA ARG A 25 9.86 2.59 -2.19
C ARG A 25 8.54 2.58 -2.95
N ALA A 26 8.56 2.07 -4.18
CA ALA A 26 7.32 1.84 -4.91
C ALA A 26 6.51 0.73 -4.22
N VAL A 27 5.22 0.98 -3.98
CA VAL A 27 4.32 0.03 -3.31
C VAL A 27 3.03 -0.13 -4.09
N GLU A 28 2.48 -1.34 -4.10
CA GLU A 28 1.09 -1.57 -4.48
C GLU A 28 0.21 -1.44 -3.25
N PHE A 29 -0.84 -0.63 -3.35
CA PHE A 29 -1.91 -0.60 -2.37
C PHE A 29 -3.12 -1.37 -2.90
N VAL A 30 -3.76 -2.11 -2.01
CA VAL A 30 -4.99 -2.87 -2.29
C VAL A 30 -6.02 -2.52 -1.23
N PHE A 31 -7.02 -1.74 -1.61
CA PHE A 31 -8.21 -1.47 -0.79
C PHE A 31 -9.24 -2.56 -1.07
N THR A 32 -9.75 -3.20 -0.02
CA THR A 32 -10.91 -4.09 -0.11
C THR A 32 -12.13 -3.34 0.40
N LEU A 33 -13.18 -3.29 -0.41
CA LEU A 33 -14.44 -2.62 -0.07
C LEU A 33 -15.43 -3.61 0.57
N ASN A 34 -16.47 -3.07 1.21
CA ASN A 34 -17.55 -3.82 1.88
C ASN A 34 -18.31 -4.79 0.96
N ASP A 35 -18.41 -4.49 -0.34
CA ASP A 35 -19.01 -5.33 -1.37
C ASP A 35 -18.06 -6.43 -1.89
N GLY A 36 -16.83 -6.50 -1.36
CA GLY A 36 -15.78 -7.43 -1.76
C GLY A 36 -14.97 -6.99 -2.99
N SER A 37 -15.32 -5.85 -3.61
CA SER A 37 -14.53 -5.28 -4.70
C SER A 37 -13.18 -4.76 -4.21
N LYS A 38 -12.24 -4.60 -5.14
CA LYS A 38 -10.86 -4.21 -4.84
C LYS A 38 -10.42 -3.04 -5.69
N ILE A 39 -9.92 -1.99 -5.04
CA ILE A 39 -9.22 -0.89 -5.70
C ILE A 39 -7.73 -1.14 -5.53
N LYS A 40 -7.00 -1.17 -6.64
CA LYS A 40 -5.56 -1.35 -6.66
C LYS A 40 -4.89 -0.16 -7.33
N GLY A 41 -3.70 0.17 -6.84
CA GLY A 41 -2.84 1.13 -7.53
C GLY A 41 -1.41 1.04 -7.02
N ILE A 42 -0.53 1.76 -7.71
CA ILE A 42 0.89 1.80 -7.41
C ILE A 42 1.23 3.23 -7.01
N ALA A 43 1.79 3.39 -5.82
CA ALA A 43 2.40 4.63 -5.38
C ALA A 43 3.93 4.53 -5.61
N PRO A 44 4.54 5.47 -6.35
CA PRO A 44 5.98 5.48 -6.54
C PRO A 44 6.72 5.86 -5.24
N ALA A 45 8.02 5.63 -5.22
CA ALA A 45 8.86 5.91 -4.06
C ALA A 45 8.87 7.39 -3.71
N GLY A 46 8.66 7.72 -2.43
CA GLY A 46 8.70 9.10 -1.94
C GLY A 46 7.43 9.91 -2.19
N GLU A 47 6.37 9.29 -2.71
CA GLU A 47 5.05 9.92 -2.79
C GLU A 47 4.18 9.57 -1.59
N ASP A 48 3.31 10.50 -1.22
CA ASP A 48 2.38 10.34 -0.12
C ASP A 48 1.11 9.63 -0.61
N LEU A 49 0.79 8.49 -0.01
CA LEU A 49 -0.53 7.87 -0.13
C LEU A 49 -1.40 8.38 1.03
N GLU A 50 -2.36 9.24 0.71
CA GLU A 50 -3.33 9.77 1.66
C GLU A 50 -4.74 9.35 1.27
N PHE A 51 -5.49 8.80 2.22
CA PHE A 51 -6.89 8.43 2.03
C PHE A 51 -7.68 8.55 3.33
N THR A 52 -8.98 8.76 3.21
CA THR A 52 -9.92 8.77 4.34
C THR A 52 -10.96 7.67 4.12
N ASN A 53 -11.10 6.75 5.07
CA ASN A 53 -12.15 5.75 5.02
C ASN A 53 -13.49 6.36 5.46
N ASN A 54 -14.46 6.46 4.56
CA ASN A 54 -15.81 6.97 4.87
C ASN A 54 -16.80 5.85 5.26
N GLY A 55 -16.34 4.61 5.45
CA GLY A 55 -17.15 3.47 5.89
C GLY A 55 -17.19 2.30 4.90
N ASP A 56 -16.65 2.49 3.69
CA ASP A 56 -16.69 1.47 2.64
C ASP A 56 -15.44 0.57 2.62
N ILE A 57 -14.31 1.02 3.16
CA ILE A 57 -13.07 0.24 3.16
C ILE A 57 -13.06 -0.66 4.40
N VAL A 58 -12.87 -1.97 4.20
CA VAL A 58 -12.83 -2.98 5.26
C VAL A 58 -11.43 -3.54 5.54
N ASP A 59 -10.53 -3.47 4.56
CA ASP A 59 -9.13 -3.89 4.71
C ASP A 59 -8.25 -3.14 3.71
N ILE A 60 -7.01 -2.89 4.11
CA ILE A 60 -5.98 -2.30 3.25
C ILE A 60 -4.73 -3.14 3.36
N LYS A 61 -4.22 -3.56 2.22
CA LYS A 61 -2.92 -4.23 2.12
C LYS A 61 -1.95 -3.37 1.34
N ILE A 62 -0.75 -3.23 1.88
CA ILE A 62 0.37 -2.59 1.20
C ILE A 62 1.38 -3.68 0.88
N ASN A 63 1.64 -3.87 -0.40
CA ASN A 63 2.63 -4.81 -0.91
C ASN A 63 3.83 -4.01 -1.40
N ILE A 64 5.00 -4.27 -0.84
CA ILE A 64 6.25 -3.68 -1.33
C ILE A 64 6.86 -4.62 -2.34
N TYR A 65 7.01 -4.15 -3.58
CA TYR A 65 7.78 -4.87 -4.57
C TYR A 65 9.25 -4.87 -4.14
N GLU A 66 9.84 -6.06 -4.08
CA GLU A 66 11.30 -6.17 -3.97
C GLU A 66 11.93 -5.45 -5.16
N ALA A 67 12.60 -4.33 -4.89
CA ALA A 67 13.63 -3.86 -5.81
C ALA A 67 14.70 -4.96 -5.86
N PRO A 68 15.10 -5.43 -7.06
CA PRO A 68 16.24 -6.32 -7.19
C PRO A 68 17.42 -5.80 -6.38
N SER A 69 17.95 -6.61 -5.45
CA SER A 69 19.15 -6.29 -4.70
C SER A 69 20.38 -6.41 -5.61
N GLY A 70 20.58 -5.40 -6.46
CA GLY A 70 21.73 -5.29 -7.34
C GLY A 70 21.43 -5.57 -8.83
N PRO A 71 22.42 -5.36 -9.70
CA PRO A 71 22.28 -5.62 -11.12
C PRO A 71 21.90 -7.09 -11.36
N ARG A 72 20.80 -7.31 -12.08
CA ARG A 72 20.41 -8.64 -12.59
C ARG A 72 20.88 -8.75 -14.04
N LEU A 73 21.51 -9.88 -14.36
CA LEU A 73 21.75 -10.27 -15.75
C LEU A 73 20.39 -10.40 -16.44
N VAL A 74 20.26 -9.74 -17.59
CA VAL A 74 19.13 -9.88 -18.49
C VAL A 74 19.63 -10.83 -19.58
N ASP A 75 19.06 -12.04 -19.65
CA ASP A 75 19.27 -12.97 -20.76
C ASP A 75 18.56 -12.48 -22.04
#